data_AF-K1XWI5-F1
#
_entry.id   AF-K1XWI5-F1
#
_cell.length_a   1.000
_cell.length_b   1.000
_cell.length_c   1.000
_cell.angle_alpha   90.00
_cell.angle_beta   90.00
_cell.angle_gamma   90.00
#
_symmetry.space_group_name_H-M   'P 1'
#
loop_
_entity.id
_entity.type
_entity.pdbx_description
1 polymer ?
#
loop_
_entity_poly.entity_id
_entity_poly.type
_entity_poly.pdbx_seq_one_letter_code
_entity_poly.pdbx_strand_id
1 'polypeptide(L)' 'MSRFFSDLVKNITPYVPGEQPKDRRFIKLNTNENPYPASAKVMAAIGSVTALEARLYPDPQVTEL' A
#
# COMPACT_ATOMS: atom_id res chain seq x y z
N MET A 1 -15.08 16.20 19.04
CA MET A 1 -15.12 15.81 17.62
C MET A 1 -15.51 17.01 16.76
N SER A 2 -15.03 17.09 15.52
CA SER A 2 -15.25 18.25 14.63
C SER A 2 -16.74 18.47 14.35
N ARG A 3 -17.20 19.73 14.39
CA ARG A 3 -18.58 20.12 14.03
C ARG A 3 -18.89 19.94 12.53
N PHE A 4 -17.85 19.81 11.71
CA PHE A 4 -17.97 19.65 10.25
C PHE A 4 -18.10 18.19 9.81
N PHE A 5 -18.04 17.23 10.75
CA PHE A 5 -18.24 15.82 10.41
C PHE A 5 -19.72 15.51 10.23
N SER A 6 -20.03 14.77 9.17
CA SER A 6 -21.34 14.18 8.97
C SER A 6 -21.63 13.16 10.07
N ASP A 7 -22.91 12.85 10.29
CA ASP A 7 -23.28 11.88 11.31
C ASP A 7 -22.80 10.46 10.96
N LEU A 8 -22.64 10.16 9.67
CA LEU A 8 -22.00 8.92 9.22
C LEU A 8 -20.55 8.81 9.73
N VAL A 9 -19.73 9.85 9.54
CA VAL A 9 -18.32 9.86 9.96
C VAL A 9 -18.20 9.82 11.48
N LYS A 10 -19.13 10.44 12.21
CA LYS A 10 -19.14 10.37 13.68
C LYS A 10 -19.41 8.96 14.22
N ASN A 11 -20.18 8.16 13.48
CA ASN A 11 -20.69 6.86 13.94
C ASN A 11 -20.07 5.65 13.21
N ILE A 12 -19.17 5.87 12.26
CA ILE A 12 -18.53 4.78 11.53
C ILE A 12 -17.69 3.93 12.49
N THR A 13 -17.80 2.61 12.37
CA THR A 13 -16.81 1.70 12.96
C THR A 13 -15.65 1.61 11.98
N PRO A 14 -14.45 2.12 12.32
CA PRO A 14 -13.31 2.08 11.41
C PRO A 14 -12.85 0.64 11.18
N TYR A 15 -12.18 0.41 10.04
CA TYR A 15 -11.46 -0.84 9.83
C TYR A 15 -10.42 -1.05 10.95
N VAL A 16 -10.50 -2.20 11.61
CA VAL A 16 -9.50 -2.64 12.59
C VAL A 16 -8.69 -3.75 11.92
N PRO A 17 -7.39 -3.55 11.67
CA PRO A 17 -6.55 -4.61 11.12
C PRO A 17 -6.44 -5.78 12.09
N GLY A 18 -6.17 -6.97 11.54
CA GLY A 18 -5.87 -8.15 12.35
C GLY A 18 -4.58 -7.98 13.16
N GLU A 19 -4.38 -8.88 14.12
CA GLU A 19 -3.18 -8.90 14.96
C GLU A 19 -1.90 -9.03 14.12
N GLN A 20 -0.87 -8.23 14.43
CA GLN A 20 0.46 -8.34 13.82
C GLN A 20 1.55 -8.16 14.90
N PRO A 21 1.99 -9.26 15.55
CA PRO A 21 3.03 -9.24 16.58
C PRO A 21 4.40 -8.79 16.05
N LYS A 22 5.22 -8.17 16.90
CA LYS A 22 6.54 -7.60 16.55
C LYS A 22 7.66 -7.91 17.55
N ASP A 23 7.36 -8.68 18.58
CA ASP A 23 8.24 -9.01 19.71
C ASP A 23 9.33 -10.04 19.36
N ARG A 24 9.16 -10.78 18.27
CA ARG A 24 10.11 -11.80 17.80
C ARG A 24 10.00 -12.03 16.29
N ARG A 25 10.80 -12.97 15.78
CA ARG A 25 10.68 -13.45 14.40
C ARG A 25 9.51 -14.43 14.29
N PHE A 26 8.69 -14.26 13.26
CA PHE A 26 7.51 -15.07 12.98
C PHE A 26 7.56 -15.63 11.57
N ILE A 27 6.94 -16.81 11.36
CA ILE A 27 6.47 -17.21 10.04
C ILE A 27 5.15 -16.46 9.80
N LYS A 28 5.15 -15.50 8.89
CA LYS A 28 4.01 -14.59 8.66
C LYS A 28 3.01 -15.22 7.70
N LEU A 29 1.79 -15.48 8.18
CA LEU A 29 0.71 -16.15 7.42
C LEU A 29 -0.65 -15.45 7.56
N ASN A 30 -0.71 -14.25 8.16
CA ASN A 30 -1.94 -13.58 8.57
C ASN A 30 -2.48 -12.53 7.57
N THR A 31 -1.72 -12.13 6.55
CA THR A 31 -2.10 -11.06 5.61
C THR A 31 -2.10 -11.48 4.14
N ASN A 32 -2.06 -12.79 3.86
CA ASN A 32 -2.05 -13.35 2.49
C ASN A 32 -0.93 -12.81 1.58
N GLU A 33 0.25 -12.51 2.15
CA GLU A 33 1.41 -12.10 1.37
C GLU A 33 1.98 -13.25 0.54
N ASN A 34 2.53 -12.91 -0.63
CA ASN A 34 3.24 -13.89 -1.45
C ASN A 34 4.59 -14.23 -0.79
N PRO A 35 4.93 -15.52 -0.60
CA PRO A 35 6.21 -15.91 -0.01
C PRO A 35 7.41 -15.70 -0.95
N TYR A 36 7.18 -15.52 -2.25
CA TYR A 36 8.22 -15.33 -3.26
C TYR A 36 8.49 -13.84 -3.52
N PRO A 37 9.72 -13.49 -3.92
CA PRO A 37 10.02 -12.12 -4.33
C PRO A 37 9.26 -11.74 -5.60
N ALA A 38 9.12 -10.43 -5.82
CA ALA A 38 8.65 -9.90 -7.10
C ALA A 38 9.59 -10.31 -8.25
N SER A 39 9.07 -10.31 -9.49
CA SER A 39 9.87 -10.57 -10.69
C SER A 39 11.04 -9.60 -10.81
N ALA A 40 12.22 -10.10 -11.23
CA ALA A 40 13.39 -9.26 -11.49
C ALA A 40 13.10 -8.13 -12.51
N LYS A 41 12.13 -8.34 -13.42
CA LYS A 41 11.68 -7.30 -14.37
C LYS A 41 11.02 -6.11 -13.67
N VAL A 42 10.30 -6.35 -12.57
CA VAL A 42 9.68 -5.28 -11.76
C VAL A 42 10.78 -4.44 -11.11
N MET A 43 11.80 -5.08 -10.55
CA MET A 43 12.93 -4.37 -9.93
C MET A 43 13.72 -3.55 -10.96
N ALA A 44 13.92 -4.09 -12.17
CA ALA A 44 14.57 -3.37 -13.26
C ALA A 44 13.76 -2.15 -13.70
N ALA A 45 12.44 -2.28 -13.86
CA ALA A 45 11.56 -1.18 -14.25
C ALA A 45 11.50 -0.07 -13.18
N ILE A 46 11.42 -0.43 -11.89
CA ILE A 46 11.50 0.55 -10.80
C ILE A 46 12.86 1.24 -10.81
N GLY A 47 13.94 0.49 -11.00
CA GLY A 47 15.30 1.02 -11.04
C GLY A 47 15.60 1.94 -12.22
N SER A 48 14.83 1.86 -13.32
CA SER A 48 14.98 2.75 -14.47
C SER A 48 14.28 4.10 -14.32
N VAL A 49 13.38 4.26 -13.33
CA VAL A 49 12.68 5.53 -13.11
C VAL A 49 13.64 6.60 -12.60
N THR A 50 13.76 7.68 -13.36
CA THR A 50 14.58 8.84 -12.99
C THR A 50 13.82 9.84 -12.13
N ALA A 51 14.55 10.68 -11.39
CA ALA A 51 13.96 11.78 -10.63
C ALA A 51 13.21 12.79 -11.52
N LEU A 52 13.63 12.93 -12.79
CA LEU A 52 12.99 13.81 -13.75
C LEU A 52 11.62 13.29 -14.19
N GLU A 53 11.46 11.97 -14.28
CA GLU A 53 10.18 11.33 -14.60
C GLU A 53 9.25 11.34 -13.38
N ALA A 54 9.78 11.03 -12.19
CA ALA A 54 9.02 10.99 -10.94
C ALA A 54 8.43 12.35 -10.50
N ARG A 55 8.84 13.47 -11.11
CA ARG A 55 8.27 14.80 -10.84
C ARG A 55 6.87 15.00 -11.44
N LEU A 56 6.51 14.18 -12.44
CA LEU A 56 5.24 14.27 -13.13
C LEU A 56 4.20 13.38 -12.42
N TYR A 57 2.93 13.74 -12.56
CA TYR A 57 1.84 12.84 -12.17
C TYR A 57 1.87 11.58 -13.07
N PRO A 58 1.59 10.39 -12.50
CA PRO A 58 1.52 9.16 -13.28
C PRO A 58 0.32 9.17 -14.23
N ASP A 59 0.32 8.26 -15.20
CA ASP A 59 -0.88 7.98 -16.02
C ASP A 59 -2.03 7.54 -15.09
N PRO A 60 -3.16 8.28 -15.05
CA PRO A 60 -4.28 7.95 -14.18
C PRO A 60 -4.97 6.62 -14.55
N GLN A 61 -4.79 6.12 -15.77
CA GLN A 61 -5.38 4.88 -16.25
C GLN A 61 -4.37 3.73 -16.37
N VAL A 62 -3.07 4.00 -16.22
CA VAL A 62 -1.98 3.01 -16.33
C VAL A 62 -2.10 2.21 -17.64
N THR A 63 -2.31 2.93 -18.74
CA THR A 63 -2.54 2.36 -20.07
C THR A 63 -1.26 1.92 -20.77
N GLU A 64 -0.13 2.50 -20.40
CA GLU A 64 1.19 2.14 -20.92
C GLU A 64 2.08 1.55 -19.81
N LEU A 65 2.91 0.57 -20.18
CA LEU A 65 3.89 -0.11 -19.34
C LEU A 65 5.30 0.39 -19.63
#